data_AF-K1VMS2-F1
#
_entry.id   AF-K1VMS2-F1
#
_cell.length_a   1.000
_cell.length_b   1.000
_cell.length_c   1.000
_cell.angle_alpha   90.00
_cell.angle_beta   90.00
_cell.angle_gamma   90.00
#
_symmetry.space_group_name_H-M   'P 1'
#
loop_
_entity.id
_entity.type
_entity.pdbx_description
1 polymer ?
#
loop_
_entity_poly.entity_id
_entity_poly.type
_entity_poly.pdbx_seq_one_letter_code
_entity_poly.pdbx_strand_id
1 'polypeptide(L)'
;MSQNISIKFTSKPWKVTPSQHAHAVNHDTAGADYEFNSDDMKGKGCGSYVITYIPNKNDDGEPKRDGTDHFAYDGQILFEGTIKGKEGAIMIRERGEAKDGQFKSEWVWFPQSGSGQLQGTAGEGQFQTKKDSGNSLSADFKGQVSFP
;
A
#
# COMPACT_ATOMS: atom_id res chain seq x y z
N MET A 1 7.18 -24.24 2.12
CA MET A 1 7.44 -24.06 0.66
C MET A 1 6.77 -22.76 0.20
N SER A 2 7.41 -22.03 -0.71
CA SER A 2 6.85 -20.78 -1.28
C SER A 2 5.80 -21.08 -2.36
N GLN A 3 4.77 -20.25 -2.46
CA GLN A 3 3.66 -20.35 -3.42
C GLN A 3 3.45 -18.99 -4.08
N ASN A 4 3.26 -18.97 -5.41
CA ASN A 4 2.88 -17.76 -6.12
C ASN A 4 1.44 -17.35 -5.76
N ILE A 5 1.20 -16.05 -5.68
CA ILE A 5 -0.12 -15.46 -5.41
C ILE A 5 -0.41 -14.28 -6.34
N SER A 6 -1.70 -14.08 -6.60
CA SER A 6 -2.22 -12.93 -7.32
C SER A 6 -3.32 -12.26 -6.50
N ILE A 7 -3.06 -11.05 -6.04
CA ILE A 7 -3.97 -10.33 -5.15
C ILE A 7 -4.61 -9.16 -5.89
N LYS A 8 -5.93 -9.12 -5.90
CA LYS A 8 -6.71 -7.96 -6.35
C LYS A 8 -7.15 -7.18 -5.13
N PHE A 9 -6.82 -5.90 -5.11
CA PHE A 9 -7.21 -5.01 -4.02
C PHE A 9 -7.65 -3.65 -4.52
N THR A 10 -8.44 -2.98 -3.69
CA THR A 10 -8.83 -1.59 -3.83
C THR A 10 -8.38 -0.82 -2.61
N SER A 11 -7.64 0.28 -2.81
CA SER A 11 -7.33 1.27 -1.79
C SER A 11 -8.31 2.42 -1.88
N LYS A 12 -8.94 2.76 -0.76
CA LYS A 12 -9.78 3.96 -0.63
C LYS A 12 -8.91 5.22 -0.67
N PRO A 13 -9.52 6.40 -0.92
CA PRO A 13 -8.76 7.65 -1.00
C PRO A 13 -7.92 7.87 0.25
N TRP A 14 -6.65 8.23 0.06
CA TRP A 14 -5.73 8.48 1.15
C TRP A 14 -6.13 9.73 1.92
N LYS A 15 -6.16 9.63 3.24
CA LYS A 15 -6.40 10.75 4.16
C LYS A 15 -5.05 11.33 4.57
N VAL A 16 -4.58 12.33 3.84
CA VAL A 16 -3.27 12.95 4.04
C VAL A 16 -3.34 14.01 5.15
N THR A 17 -2.39 13.97 6.07
CA THR A 17 -2.17 14.95 7.14
C THR A 17 -0.80 15.60 6.92
N PRO A 18 -0.75 16.91 6.63
CA PRO A 18 0.53 17.58 6.40
C PRO A 18 1.44 17.62 7.62
N SER A 19 2.74 17.36 7.43
CA SER A 19 3.76 17.44 8.48
C SER A 19 5.02 18.16 7.93
N GLN A 20 4.88 19.44 7.63
CA GLN A 20 5.91 20.19 6.90
C GLN A 20 7.21 20.33 7.73
N HIS A 21 8.30 19.70 7.27
CA HIS A 21 9.59 19.69 7.97
C HIS A 21 10.78 20.13 7.10
N ALA A 22 10.63 20.30 5.78
CA ALA A 22 11.73 20.63 4.88
C ALA A 22 11.34 21.68 3.81
N HIS A 23 12.31 22.48 3.39
CA HIS A 23 12.09 23.58 2.42
C HIS A 23 11.88 23.13 0.98
N ALA A 24 12.47 21.99 0.57
CA ALA A 24 12.49 21.51 -0.81
C ALA A 24 11.55 20.33 -1.09
N VAL A 25 10.97 19.73 -0.05
CA VAL A 25 10.05 18.60 -0.14
C VAL A 25 8.96 18.75 0.92
N ASN A 26 7.75 18.31 0.60
CA ASN A 26 6.72 18.16 1.62
C ASN A 26 6.79 16.76 2.20
N HIS A 27 6.75 16.67 3.53
CA HIS A 27 6.65 15.42 4.25
C HIS A 27 5.28 15.39 4.91
N ASP A 28 4.48 14.38 4.62
CA ASP A 28 3.12 14.26 5.12
C ASP A 28 2.93 12.83 5.66
N THR A 29 1.91 12.60 6.48
CA THR A 29 1.45 11.26 6.83
C THR A 29 0.14 10.96 6.12
N ALA A 30 -0.18 9.68 5.91
CA ALA A 30 -1.50 9.31 5.38
C ALA A 30 -2.02 7.99 5.96
N GLY A 31 -3.34 7.91 6.07
CA GLY A 31 -4.07 6.66 6.31
C GLY A 31 -4.89 6.25 5.10
N ALA A 32 -5.02 4.95 4.85
CA ALA A 32 -5.85 4.42 3.77
C ALA A 32 -6.51 3.10 4.16
N ASP A 33 -7.77 2.92 3.80
CA ASP A 33 -8.47 1.64 3.98
C ASP A 33 -8.33 0.79 2.71
N TYR A 34 -8.16 -0.51 2.88
CA TYR A 34 -7.98 -1.48 1.81
C TYR A 34 -9.08 -2.55 1.85
N GLU A 35 -9.51 -2.97 0.67
CA GLU A 35 -10.37 -4.13 0.47
C GLU A 35 -9.66 -5.12 -0.46
N PHE A 36 -9.55 -6.36 -0.01
CA PHE A 36 -8.91 -7.46 -0.75
C PHE A 36 -9.98 -8.43 -1.20
N ASN A 37 -10.03 -8.72 -2.51
CA ASN A 37 -11.06 -9.59 -3.07
C ASN A 37 -10.52 -10.42 -4.24
N SER A 38 -9.66 -11.37 -3.90
CA SER A 38 -9.11 -12.36 -4.84
C SER A 38 -9.22 -13.76 -4.26
N ASP A 39 -9.04 -14.80 -5.08
CA ASP A 39 -9.06 -16.17 -4.59
C ASP A 39 -7.89 -16.47 -3.63
N ASP A 40 -6.76 -15.78 -3.81
CA ASP A 40 -5.58 -15.95 -2.95
C ASP A 40 -5.63 -15.11 -1.68
N MET A 41 -6.38 -14.00 -1.65
CA MET A 41 -6.47 -13.11 -0.49
C MET A 41 -7.81 -12.38 -0.43
N LYS A 42 -8.52 -12.50 0.70
CA LYS A 42 -9.81 -11.86 0.97
C LYS A 42 -9.80 -11.24 2.36
N GLY A 43 -10.23 -10.00 2.48
CA GLY A 43 -10.26 -9.33 3.77
C GLY A 43 -10.21 -7.82 3.65
N LYS A 44 -9.80 -7.17 4.74
CA LYS A 44 -9.67 -5.71 4.83
C LYS A 44 -8.29 -5.35 5.34
N GLY A 45 -7.87 -4.12 5.09
CA GLY A 45 -6.65 -3.59 5.67
C GLY A 45 -6.77 -2.11 6.04
N CYS A 46 -5.92 -1.70 6.97
CA CYS A 46 -5.71 -0.31 7.32
C CYS A 46 -4.23 0.03 7.13
N GLY A 47 -3.95 0.93 6.19
CA GLY A 47 -2.63 1.42 5.85
C GLY A 47 -2.27 2.68 6.62
N SER A 48 -1.00 2.82 6.97
CA SER A 48 -0.41 4.01 7.57
C SER A 48 0.94 4.30 6.93
N TYR A 49 1.10 5.49 6.37
CA TYR A 49 2.24 5.88 5.55
C TYR A 49 2.85 7.20 5.99
N VAL A 50 4.15 7.31 5.75
CA VAL A 50 4.86 8.59 5.58
C VAL A 50 5.11 8.79 4.10
N ILE A 51 4.85 10.02 3.62
CA ILE A 51 4.91 10.37 2.20
C ILE A 51 5.83 11.57 2.05
N THR A 52 6.68 11.54 1.03
CA THR A 52 7.54 12.67 0.66
C THR A 52 7.28 13.06 -0.78
N TYR A 53 6.83 14.30 -0.98
CA TYR A 53 6.52 14.88 -2.29
C TYR A 53 7.64 15.81 -2.75
N ILE A 54 7.97 15.74 -4.05
CA ILE A 54 8.65 16.86 -4.71
C ILE A 54 7.58 17.92 -5.01
N PRO A 55 7.74 19.16 -4.53
CA PRO A 55 6.69 20.16 -4.57
C PRO A 55 6.46 20.62 -6.01
N ASN A 56 5.41 20.10 -6.62
CA ASN A 56 4.68 20.81 -7.66
C ASN A 56 3.61 21.67 -6.98
N LYS A 57 3.33 22.83 -7.56
CA LYS A 57 2.28 23.72 -7.06
C LYS A 57 1.08 23.68 -7.99
N ASN A 58 -0.10 23.74 -7.40
CA ASN A 58 -1.33 24.08 -8.10
C ASN A 58 -1.28 25.54 -8.58
N ASP A 59 -2.25 25.95 -9.41
CA ASP A 59 -2.37 27.33 -9.89
C ASP A 59 -2.58 28.35 -8.74
N ASP A 60 -3.08 27.89 -7.58
CA ASP A 60 -3.24 28.68 -6.35
C ASP A 60 -1.96 28.78 -5.50
N GLY A 61 -0.87 28.14 -5.91
CA GLY A 61 0.42 28.15 -5.22
C GLY A 61 0.56 27.14 -4.08
N GLU A 62 -0.50 26.39 -3.75
CA GLU A 62 -0.48 25.31 -2.75
C GLU A 62 0.22 24.05 -3.29
N PRO A 63 0.82 23.22 -2.43
CA PRO A 63 1.34 21.94 -2.86
C PRO A 63 0.26 21.08 -3.52
N LYS A 64 0.54 20.63 -4.73
CA LYS A 64 -0.28 19.66 -5.43
C LYS A 64 -0.19 18.32 -4.68
N ARG A 65 -1.36 17.78 -4.32
CA ARG A 65 -1.55 16.55 -3.52
C ARG A 65 -2.60 15.64 -4.16
N ASP A 66 -2.67 15.64 -5.49
CA ASP A 66 -3.70 14.89 -6.23
C ASP A 66 -3.28 13.44 -6.55
N GLY A 67 -2.11 13.01 -6.08
CA GLY A 67 -1.57 11.67 -6.32
C GLY A 67 -1.11 11.43 -7.76
N THR A 68 -0.98 12.47 -8.59
CA THR A 68 -0.33 12.40 -9.92
C THR A 68 1.13 12.85 -9.88
N ASP A 69 1.54 13.47 -8.77
CA ASP A 69 2.87 14.02 -8.57
C ASP A 69 3.95 12.97 -8.34
N HIS A 70 5.19 13.44 -8.42
CA HIS A 70 6.37 12.67 -8.07
C HIS A 70 6.51 12.59 -6.54
N PHE A 71 6.23 11.41 -5.98
CA PHE A 71 6.37 11.16 -4.55
C PHE A 71 6.85 9.75 -4.25
N ALA A 72 7.42 9.58 -3.05
CA ALA A 72 7.77 8.29 -2.48
C ALA A 72 7.07 8.11 -1.13
N TYR A 73 6.78 6.87 -0.76
CA TYR A 73 6.16 6.53 0.52
C TYR A 73 6.70 5.23 1.11
N ASP A 74 6.72 5.14 2.44
CA ASP A 74 7.01 3.93 3.21
C ASP A 74 5.97 3.84 4.34
N GLY A 75 5.53 2.63 4.64
CA GLY A 75 4.57 2.40 5.70
C GLY A 75 4.19 0.95 5.85
N GLN A 76 3.01 0.74 6.41
CA GLN A 76 2.50 -0.59 6.70
C GLN A 76 0.99 -0.68 6.52
N ILE A 77 0.52 -1.87 6.14
CA ILE A 77 -0.88 -2.26 6.12
C ILE A 77 -1.07 -3.30 7.22
N LEU A 78 -1.98 -3.05 8.16
CA LEU A 78 -2.52 -4.09 9.02
C LEU A 78 -3.66 -4.78 8.26
N PHE A 79 -3.44 -6.03 7.84
CA PHE A 79 -4.43 -6.85 7.16
C PHE A 79 -5.14 -7.77 8.16
N GLU A 80 -6.44 -7.99 7.94
CA GLU A 80 -7.24 -9.01 8.61
C GLU A 80 -8.13 -9.73 7.58
N GLY A 81 -8.08 -11.06 7.57
CA GLY A 81 -8.86 -11.90 6.67
C GLY A 81 -8.20 -13.24 6.40
N THR A 82 -8.26 -13.68 5.13
CA THR A 82 -7.71 -14.95 4.68
C THR A 82 -6.65 -14.80 3.60
N ILE A 83 -5.58 -15.61 3.67
CA ILE A 83 -4.58 -15.78 2.62
C ILE A 83 -4.48 -17.27 2.28
N LYS A 84 -4.74 -17.65 1.03
CA LYS A 84 -4.87 -19.06 0.59
C LYS A 84 -5.79 -19.89 1.50
N GLY A 85 -6.87 -19.27 1.98
CA GLY A 85 -7.84 -19.89 2.89
C GLY A 85 -7.43 -19.98 4.36
N LYS A 86 -6.23 -19.50 4.74
CA LYS A 86 -5.79 -19.44 6.14
C LYS A 86 -6.20 -18.10 6.76
N GLU A 87 -6.86 -18.15 7.89
CA GLU A 87 -7.44 -16.98 8.56
C GLU A 87 -6.50 -16.36 9.61
N GLY A 88 -6.46 -15.04 9.67
CA GLY A 88 -5.74 -14.30 10.70
C GLY A 88 -5.52 -12.84 10.33
N ALA A 89 -4.60 -12.20 11.04
CA ALA A 89 -4.11 -10.87 10.72
C ALA A 89 -2.59 -10.89 10.49
N ILE A 90 -2.07 -9.95 9.72
CA ILE A 90 -0.63 -9.77 9.51
C ILE A 90 -0.32 -8.32 9.16
N MET A 91 0.89 -7.86 9.52
CA MET A 91 1.44 -6.60 9.04
C MET A 91 2.20 -6.82 7.73
N ILE A 92 1.85 -6.01 6.74
CA ILE A 92 2.49 -5.93 5.45
C ILE A 92 3.23 -4.61 5.40
N ARG A 93 4.55 -4.62 5.29
CA ARG A 93 5.31 -3.42 4.98
C ARG A 93 5.14 -3.09 3.52
N GLU A 94 4.89 -1.82 3.22
CA GLU A 94 4.76 -1.32 1.86
C GLU A 94 5.74 -0.18 1.63
N ARG A 95 6.39 -0.21 0.46
CA ARG A 95 7.20 0.90 -0.06
C ARG A 95 6.79 1.15 -1.49
N GLY A 96 6.58 2.40 -1.84
CA GLY A 96 6.24 2.73 -3.22
C GLY A 96 6.64 4.12 -3.63
N GLU A 97 6.49 4.33 -4.93
CA GLU A 97 6.73 5.59 -5.60
C GLU A 97 5.61 5.84 -6.61
N ALA A 98 5.31 7.10 -6.83
CA ALA A 98 4.50 7.53 -7.95
C ALA A 98 5.27 8.54 -8.78
N LYS A 99 5.16 8.40 -10.10
CA LYS A 99 5.70 9.35 -11.06
C LYS A 99 4.86 9.32 -12.33
N ASP A 100 4.49 10.49 -12.83
CA ASP A 100 3.70 10.64 -14.07
C ASP A 100 2.40 9.80 -14.05
N GLY A 101 1.72 9.79 -12.90
CA GLY A 101 0.49 9.02 -12.66
C GLY A 101 0.65 7.49 -12.59
N GLN A 102 1.88 6.97 -12.69
CA GLN A 102 2.18 5.56 -12.48
C GLN A 102 2.59 5.32 -11.04
N PHE A 103 1.94 4.37 -10.39
CA PHE A 103 2.25 3.88 -9.06
C PHE A 103 3.00 2.57 -9.16
N LYS A 104 4.09 2.45 -8.41
CA LYS A 104 4.84 1.22 -8.20
C LYS A 104 5.01 0.99 -6.72
N SER A 105 4.88 -0.25 -6.29
CA SER A 105 4.97 -0.59 -4.88
C SER A 105 5.44 -2.02 -4.68
N GLU A 106 6.19 -2.21 -3.60
CA GLU A 106 6.70 -3.47 -3.09
C GLU A 106 6.09 -3.76 -1.72
N TRP A 107 5.60 -4.99 -1.52
CA TRP A 107 5.09 -5.46 -0.24
C TRP A 107 6.00 -6.54 0.33
N VAL A 108 6.18 -6.51 1.65
CA VAL A 108 6.86 -7.56 2.41
C VAL A 108 6.03 -7.90 3.64
N TRP A 109 5.68 -9.17 3.81
CA TRP A 109 4.88 -9.64 4.94
C TRP A 109 5.79 -10.01 6.11
N PHE A 110 5.53 -9.43 7.28
CA PHE A 110 6.41 -9.61 8.42
C PHE A 110 6.00 -10.85 9.24
N PRO A 111 6.77 -11.96 9.23
CA PRO A 111 6.28 -13.24 9.76
C PRO A 111 5.93 -13.22 11.24
N GLN A 112 6.65 -12.40 12.01
CA GLN A 112 6.45 -12.22 13.45
C GLN A 112 5.18 -11.42 13.78
N SER A 113 4.57 -10.76 12.81
CA SER A 113 3.33 -9.99 13.01
C SER A 113 2.06 -10.82 12.80
N GLY A 114 2.18 -12.04 12.27
CA GLY A 114 1.05 -12.89 11.96
C GLY A 114 0.31 -13.37 13.21
N SER A 115 -1.01 -13.41 13.15
CA SER A 115 -1.89 -14.00 14.16
C SER A 115 -2.72 -15.16 13.58
N GLY A 116 -3.33 -15.97 14.46
CA GLY A 116 -4.15 -17.09 14.02
C GLY A 116 -3.39 -18.08 13.15
N GLN A 117 -3.97 -18.45 12.00
CA GLN A 117 -3.33 -19.37 11.05
C GLN A 117 -2.31 -18.67 10.14
N LEU A 118 -2.18 -17.35 10.24
CA LEU A 118 -1.18 -16.55 9.52
C LEU A 118 0.10 -16.34 10.32
N GLN A 119 0.19 -16.82 11.57
CA GLN A 119 1.42 -16.75 12.36
C GLN A 119 2.59 -17.39 11.61
N GLY A 120 3.73 -16.70 11.51
CA GLY A 120 4.92 -17.18 10.81
C GLY A 120 4.84 -17.08 9.27
N THR A 121 3.75 -16.54 8.70
CA THR A 121 3.62 -16.37 7.25
C THR A 121 4.57 -15.30 6.75
N ALA A 122 5.43 -15.65 5.80
CA ALA A 122 6.29 -14.71 5.08
C ALA A 122 5.79 -14.53 3.65
N GLY A 123 6.12 -13.41 3.04
CA GLY A 123 5.81 -13.18 1.64
C GLY A 123 6.35 -11.86 1.15
N GLU A 124 6.42 -11.74 -0.16
CA GLU A 124 6.89 -10.53 -0.83
C GLU A 124 6.29 -10.45 -2.23
N GLY A 125 6.32 -9.26 -2.81
CA GLY A 125 5.94 -9.04 -4.20
C GLY A 125 5.75 -7.58 -4.50
N GLN A 126 5.11 -7.31 -5.63
CA GLN A 126 4.97 -5.94 -6.12
C GLN A 126 3.69 -5.76 -6.94
N PHE A 127 3.28 -4.50 -7.10
CA PHE A 127 2.31 -4.10 -8.10
C PHE A 127 2.78 -2.85 -8.82
N GLN A 128 2.31 -2.69 -10.06
CA GLN A 128 2.39 -1.44 -10.80
C GLN A 128 1.01 -1.16 -11.38
N THR A 129 0.52 0.05 -11.19
CA THR A 129 -0.79 0.47 -11.71
C THR A 129 -0.74 1.93 -12.15
N LYS A 130 -1.72 2.35 -12.94
CA LYS A 130 -1.97 3.76 -13.22
C LYS A 130 -3.14 4.21 -12.38
N LYS A 131 -3.08 5.43 -11.87
CA LYS A 131 -4.25 6.00 -11.21
C LYS A 131 -5.35 6.19 -12.25
N ASP A 132 -6.44 5.44 -12.10
CA ASP A 132 -7.65 5.61 -12.92
C ASP A 132 -8.38 6.92 -12.54
N SER A 133 -9.33 7.35 -13.37
CA SER A 133 -10.21 8.48 -13.08
C SER A 133 -11.12 8.16 -11.89
N GLY A 134 -10.65 8.48 -10.69
CA GLY A 134 -11.34 8.22 -9.43
C GLY A 134 -10.46 8.52 -8.22
N ASN A 135 -11.06 8.55 -7.03
CA ASN A 135 -10.34 8.79 -5.79
C ASN A 135 -9.77 7.50 -5.16
N SER A 136 -10.16 6.33 -5.66
CA SER A 136 -9.68 5.01 -5.22
C SER A 136 -8.67 4.43 -6.21
N LEU A 137 -7.75 3.60 -5.72
CA LEU A 137 -6.77 2.88 -6.53
C LEU A 137 -7.15 1.40 -6.59
N SER A 138 -7.22 0.82 -7.78
CA SER A 138 -7.32 -0.63 -7.97
C SER A 138 -6.02 -1.16 -8.56
N ALA A 139 -5.55 -2.31 -8.06
CA ALA A 139 -4.30 -2.90 -8.52
C ALA A 139 -4.31 -4.44 -8.41
N ASP A 140 -3.51 -5.05 -9.28
CA ASP A 140 -3.15 -6.46 -9.26
C ASP A 140 -1.72 -6.60 -8.70
N PHE A 141 -1.60 -7.13 -7.50
CA PHE A 141 -0.33 -7.52 -6.89
C PHE A 141 0.06 -8.93 -7.31
N LYS A 142 1.36 -9.12 -7.59
CA LYS A 142 1.96 -10.41 -7.90
C LYS A 142 3.12 -10.65 -6.94
N GLY A 143 3.13 -11.81 -6.32
CA GLY A 143 4.15 -12.13 -5.34
C GLY A 143 4.19 -13.60 -4.96
N GLN A 144 4.84 -13.85 -3.84
CA GLN A 144 5.01 -15.16 -3.26
C GLN A 144 4.72 -15.15 -1.76
N VAL A 145 4.17 -16.26 -1.26
CA VAL A 145 3.92 -16.52 0.17
C VAL A 145 4.52 -17.85 0.58
N SER A 146 5.10 -17.90 1.77
CA SER A 146 5.38 -19.14 2.48
C SER A 146 4.69 -19.15 3.84
N PHE A 147 3.97 -20.24 4.11
CA PHE A 147 3.46 -20.57 5.44
C PHE A 147 4.50 -21.43 6.18
N PRO A 148 4.50 -21.41 7.52
CA PRO A 148 5.30 -22.35 8.32
C PRO A 148 4.94 -23.81 8.01
#